data_AF-A0A662MFW7-F1
#
_entry.id   AF-A0A662MFW7-F1
#
_cell.length_a   1.000
_cell.length_b   1.000
_cell.length_c   1.000
_cell.angle_alpha   90.00
_cell.angle_beta   90.00
_cell.angle_gamma   90.00
#
_symmetry.space_group_name_H-M   'P 1'
#
loop_
_entity.id
_entity.type
_entity.pdbx_description
1 polymer ?
#
loop_
_entity_poly.entity_id
_entity_poly.type
_entity_poly.pdbx_seq_one_letter_code
_entity_poly.pdbx_strand_id
1 'polypeptide(L)'
;MRNLALSGKRKLPGRSIYVEVHPELILLEKVLKELEITREQLIDLAILVGTDFNPGVKGVGPKTALKLIKKYGSLENVISEMRYSLLEYEEVRKIFLRPPVTDNYHLILGRPDIEGIVEFLCDERDFQLQNIQKSLNDLKAAEDSRRQATLESWF
;
A
#
# COMPACT_ATOMS: atom_id res chain seq x y z
N MET A 1 -5.75 -0.65 1.30
CA MET A 1 -5.80 -1.69 2.36
C MET A 1 -4.38 -1.92 2.86
N ARG A 2 -4.15 -2.06 4.17
CA ARG A 2 -2.85 -2.41 4.76
C ARG A 2 -2.95 -3.77 5.45
N ASN A 3 -1.79 -4.38 5.71
CA ASN A 3 -1.63 -5.65 6.42
C ASN A 3 -2.27 -6.89 5.77
N LEU A 4 -2.70 -6.83 4.51
CA LEU A 4 -3.29 -8.00 3.83
C LEU A 4 -2.31 -9.19 3.82
N ALA A 5 -1.08 -8.96 3.34
CA ALA A 5 -0.02 -9.97 3.27
C ALA A 5 0.61 -10.33 4.63
N LEU A 6 0.31 -9.59 5.70
CA LEU A 6 0.92 -9.74 7.03
C LEU A 6 -0.09 -10.13 8.13
N SER A 7 -1.35 -10.30 7.76
CA SER A 7 -2.43 -10.58 8.69
C SER A 7 -2.25 -11.94 9.38
N GLY A 8 -2.60 -12.01 10.66
CA GLY A 8 -2.46 -13.20 11.48
C GLY A 8 -1.74 -12.95 12.81
N LYS A 9 -1.49 -14.03 13.54
CA LYS A 9 -0.83 -14.00 14.85
C LYS A 9 0.64 -14.38 14.71
N ARG A 10 1.53 -13.52 15.23
CA ARG A 10 2.97 -13.81 15.33
C ARG A 10 3.46 -13.68 16.75
N LYS A 11 4.35 -14.58 17.17
CA LYS A 11 5.10 -14.46 18.42
C LYS A 11 6.26 -13.50 18.23
N LEU A 12 6.48 -12.59 19.17
CA LEU A 12 7.66 -11.72 19.12
C LEU A 12 8.93 -12.50 19.48
N PRO A 13 10.01 -12.39 18.68
CA PRO A 13 11.26 -13.06 19.00
C PRO A 13 11.79 -12.57 20.35
N GLY A 14 12.22 -13.50 21.20
CA GLY A 14 12.76 -13.19 22.53
C GLY A 14 11.73 -12.71 23.56
N ARG A 15 10.42 -12.76 23.28
CA ARG A 15 9.36 -12.40 24.23
C ARG A 15 8.21 -13.41 24.21
N SER A 16 7.59 -13.67 25.36
CA SER A 16 6.38 -14.50 25.46
C SER A 16 5.11 -13.71 25.16
N ILE A 17 5.15 -12.91 24.09
CA ILE A 17 4.04 -12.04 23.67
C ILE A 17 3.67 -12.39 22.23
N TYR A 18 2.38 -12.51 21.98
CA TYR A 18 1.81 -12.68 20.65
C TYR A 18 1.21 -11.35 20.20
N VAL A 19 1.46 -10.99 18.95
CA VAL A 19 0.86 -9.83 18.29
C VAL A 19 -0.05 -10.33 17.20
N GLU A 20 -1.30 -9.90 17.25
CA GLU A 20 -2.28 -10.14 16.19
C GLU A 20 -2.33 -8.91 15.28
N VAL A 21 -2.20 -9.14 13.99
CA VAL A 21 -2.26 -8.09 12.96
C VAL A 21 -3.50 -8.33 12.13
N HIS A 22 -4.37 -7.32 12.09
CA HIS A 22 -5.60 -7.35 11.29
C HIS A 22 -5.42 -6.53 10.00
N PRO A 23 -6.09 -6.91 8.90
CA PRO A 23 -6.21 -6.05 7.72
C PRO A 23 -6.85 -4.71 8.07
N GLU A 24 -6.33 -3.63 7.50
CA GLU A 24 -6.82 -2.27 7.72
C GLU A 24 -7.31 -1.65 6.41
N LEU A 25 -8.51 -1.07 6.42
CA LEU A 25 -9.02 -0.28 5.30
C LEU A 25 -8.86 1.21 5.59
N ILE A 26 -8.13 1.91 4.72
CA ILE A 26 -7.93 3.35 4.79
C ILE A 26 -8.59 3.96 3.55
N LEU A 27 -9.53 4.88 3.78
CA LEU A 27 -10.25 5.59 2.73
C LEU A 27 -9.72 7.03 2.66
N LEU A 28 -9.20 7.42 1.51
CA LEU A 28 -8.56 8.72 1.31
C LEU A 28 -9.49 9.87 1.70
N GLU A 29 -10.74 9.85 1.25
CA GLU A 29 -11.73 10.90 1.54
C GLU A 29 -11.97 11.07 3.05
N LYS A 30 -12.06 9.97 3.81
CA LYS A 30 -12.24 10.02 5.26
C LYS A 30 -11.02 10.63 5.94
N VAL A 31 -9.82 10.24 5.51
CA VAL A 31 -8.56 10.78 6.04
C VAL A 31 -8.46 12.28 5.77
N LEU A 32 -8.71 12.72 4.54
CA LEU A 32 -8.66 14.14 4.18
C LEU A 32 -9.68 14.96 4.97
N LYS A 33 -10.91 14.43 5.14
CA LYS A 33 -11.96 15.08 5.93
C LYS A 33 -11.59 15.19 7.42
N GLU A 34 -11.07 14.12 8.01
CA GLU A 34 -10.71 14.10 9.43
C GLU A 34 -9.51 15.01 9.74
N LEU A 35 -8.54 15.07 8.82
CA LEU A 35 -7.38 15.95 8.95
C LEU A 35 -7.68 17.41 8.55
N GLU A 36 -8.79 17.64 7.85
CA GLU A 36 -9.21 18.92 7.28
C GLU A 36 -8.16 19.51 6.33
N ILE A 37 -7.64 18.68 5.43
CA ILE A 37 -6.63 19.07 4.44
C ILE A 37 -6.99 18.53 3.05
N THR A 38 -6.44 19.15 2.02
CA THR A 38 -6.57 18.66 0.64
C THR A 38 -5.56 17.55 0.33
N ARG A 39 -5.75 16.84 -0.79
CA ARG A 39 -4.75 15.87 -1.27
C ARG A 39 -3.38 16.50 -1.50
N GLU A 40 -3.35 17.73 -2.01
CA GLU A 40 -2.11 18.47 -2.25
C GLU A 40 -1.40 18.80 -0.93
N GLN A 41 -2.15 19.25 0.08
CA GLN A 41 -1.64 19.48 1.42
C GLN A 41 -1.15 18.20 2.11
N LEU A 42 -1.79 17.06 1.86
CA LEU A 42 -1.30 15.76 2.34
C LEU A 42 0.04 15.39 1.71
N ILE A 43 0.24 15.70 0.43
CA ILE A 43 1.52 15.50 -0.27
C ILE A 43 2.58 16.45 0.30
N ASP A 44 2.27 17.73 0.47
CA ASP A 44 3.17 18.71 1.08
C ASP A 44 3.59 18.30 2.50
N LEU A 45 2.65 17.79 3.29
CA LEU A 45 2.92 17.21 4.61
C LEU A 45 3.90 16.03 4.50
N ALA A 46 3.67 15.10 3.58
CA ALA A 46 4.54 13.94 3.40
C ALA A 46 5.96 14.36 2.98
N ILE A 47 6.08 15.35 2.11
CA ILE A 47 7.37 15.92 1.69
C ILE A 47 8.12 16.54 2.88
N LEU A 48 7.43 17.24 3.80
CA LEU A 48 8.06 17.77 5.02
C LEU A 48 8.58 16.67 5.94
N VAL A 49 7.85 15.56 6.06
CA VAL A 49 8.24 14.40 6.89
C VAL A 49 9.38 13.62 6.24
N GLY A 50 9.36 13.50 4.91
CA GLY A 50 10.26 12.68 4.12
C GLY A 50 9.50 11.60 3.36
N THR A 51 9.92 11.39 2.12
CA THR A 51 9.41 10.36 1.20
C THR A 51 10.56 9.55 0.64
N ASP A 52 10.29 8.54 -0.19
CA ASP A 52 11.35 7.81 -0.89
C ASP A 52 12.14 8.69 -1.87
N PHE A 53 11.60 9.86 -2.25
CA PHE A 53 12.22 10.81 -3.18
C PHE A 53 12.91 11.98 -2.48
N ASN A 54 12.73 12.15 -1.17
CA ASN A 54 13.37 13.23 -0.42
C ASN A 54 13.52 12.89 1.07
N PRO A 55 14.64 13.25 1.73
CA PRO A 55 14.88 12.89 3.14
C PRO A 55 13.96 13.61 4.14
N GLY A 56 13.17 14.60 3.69
CA GLY A 56 12.34 15.44 4.55
C GLY A 56 13.14 16.47 5.36
N VAL A 57 12.45 17.16 6.27
CA VAL A 57 13.05 18.16 7.15
C VAL A 57 13.40 17.52 8.50
N LYS A 58 14.67 17.61 8.89
CA LYS A 58 15.14 17.08 10.17
C LYS A 58 14.35 17.67 11.34
N GLY A 59 13.78 16.81 12.18
CA GLY A 59 13.00 17.21 13.35
C GLY A 59 11.52 17.50 13.06
N VAL A 60 11.07 17.37 11.81
CA VAL A 60 9.66 17.52 11.43
C VAL A 60 9.04 16.13 11.27
N GLY A 61 8.30 15.69 12.30
CA GLY A 61 7.48 14.49 12.23
C GLY A 61 6.04 14.76 11.75
N PRO A 62 5.20 13.73 11.57
CA PRO A 62 3.85 13.85 11.01
C PRO A 62 2.95 14.87 11.73
N LYS A 63 2.98 14.90 13.08
CA LYS A 63 2.19 15.84 13.88
C LYS A 63 2.60 17.30 13.63
N THR A 64 3.90 17.55 13.58
CA THR A 64 4.46 18.88 13.33
C THR A 64 4.18 19.33 11.90
N ALA A 65 4.39 18.44 10.93
CA ALA A 65 4.11 18.71 9.52
C ALA A 65 2.63 19.09 9.30
N LEU A 66 1.69 18.32 9.88
CA LEU A 66 0.27 18.63 9.80
C LEU A 66 -0.06 20.02 10.36
N LYS A 67 0.49 20.35 11.53
CA LYS A 67 0.28 21.66 12.16
C LYS A 67 0.79 22.80 11.27
N LEU A 68 1.97 22.63 10.66
CA LEU A 68 2.56 23.63 9.78
C LEU A 68 1.72 23.83 8.52
N ILE A 69 1.32 22.74 7.86
CA ILE A 69 0.50 22.81 6.65
C ILE A 69 -0.87 23.43 6.92
N LYS A 70 -1.54 23.08 8.02
CA LYS A 70 -2.81 23.72 8.39
C LYS A 70 -2.65 25.21 8.72
N LYS A 71 -1.52 25.61 9.30
CA LYS A 71 -1.26 27.02 9.66
C LYS A 71 -0.90 27.89 8.45
N TYR A 72 -0.07 27.37 7.56
CA TYR A 72 0.55 28.15 6.49
C TYR A 72 -0.03 27.84 5.09
N GLY A 73 -0.90 26.83 4.98
CA GLY A 73 -1.68 26.52 3.78
C GLY A 73 -0.93 25.70 2.73
N SER A 74 0.34 26.02 2.46
CA SER A 74 1.16 25.34 1.46
C SER A 74 2.61 25.14 1.91
N LEU A 75 3.32 24.23 1.26
CA LEU A 75 4.74 23.96 1.54
C LEU A 75 5.65 25.18 1.34
N GLU A 76 5.40 25.99 0.32
CA GLU A 76 6.15 27.21 0.01
C GLU A 76 6.14 28.17 1.20
N ASN A 77 4.95 28.39 1.77
CA ASN A 77 4.78 29.25 2.93
C ASN A 77 5.49 28.67 4.16
N VAL A 78 5.44 27.35 4.36
CA VAL A 78 6.17 26.68 5.45
C VAL A 78 7.68 26.85 5.28
N ILE A 79 8.21 26.64 4.08
CA ILE A 79 9.64 26.77 3.76
C ILE A 79 10.11 28.20 4.03
N SER A 80 9.36 29.20 3.57
CA SER A 80 9.66 30.62 3.77
C SER A 80 9.66 31.02 5.25
N GLU A 81 8.59 30.67 5.98
CA GLU A 81 8.40 31.06 7.38
C GLU A 81 9.35 30.35 8.33
N MET A 82 9.59 29.06 8.11
CA MET A 82 10.50 28.25 8.95
C MET A 82 11.96 28.30 8.49
N ARG A 83 12.23 28.93 7.33
CA ARG A 83 13.54 28.99 6.67
C ARG A 83 14.17 27.62 6.47
N TYR A 84 13.36 26.64 6.08
CA TYR A 84 13.85 25.30 5.77
C TYR A 84 14.59 25.28 4.43
N SER A 85 15.65 24.48 4.35
CA SER A 85 16.30 24.19 3.07
C SER A 85 15.73 22.88 2.56
N LEU A 86 14.75 22.99 1.66
CA LEU A 86 14.14 21.85 0.98
C LEU A 86 14.22 22.13 -0.53
N LEU A 87 15.04 21.35 -1.23
CA LEU A 87 15.26 21.51 -2.67
C LEU A 87 14.40 20.51 -3.44
N GLU A 88 14.08 20.85 -4.69
CA GLU A 88 13.42 19.97 -5.67
C GLU A 88 12.06 19.42 -5.22
N TYR A 89 11.41 20.06 -4.24
CA TYR A 89 10.13 19.58 -3.72
C TYR A 89 9.01 19.66 -4.76
N GLU A 90 9.11 20.55 -5.75
CA GLU A 90 8.15 20.67 -6.84
C GLU A 90 8.13 19.42 -7.72
N GLU A 91 9.30 18.86 -8.04
CA GLU A 91 9.39 17.63 -8.84
C GLU A 91 8.86 16.43 -8.04
N VAL A 92 9.19 16.36 -6.75
CA VAL A 92 8.62 15.33 -5.86
C VAL A 92 7.09 15.46 -5.79
N ARG A 93 6.57 16.68 -5.60
CA ARG A 93 5.12 16.94 -5.58
C ARG A 93 4.46 16.51 -6.89
N LYS A 94 5.09 16.81 -8.03
CA LYS A 94 4.58 16.44 -9.36
C LYS A 94 4.48 14.93 -9.53
N ILE A 95 5.47 14.14 -9.05
CA ILE A 95 5.41 12.67 -9.07
C ILE A 95 4.15 12.17 -8.36
N PHE A 96 3.79 12.73 -7.19
CA PHE A 96 2.60 12.30 -6.45
C PHE A 96 1.29 12.88 -6.99
N LEU A 97 1.30 14.10 -7.54
CA LEU A 97 0.09 14.71 -8.10
C LEU A 97 -0.28 14.10 -9.45
N ARG A 98 0.71 13.80 -10.28
CA ARG A 98 0.59 13.32 -11.66
C ARG A 98 1.61 12.21 -11.93
N PRO A 99 1.49 11.05 -11.26
CA PRO A 99 2.35 9.92 -11.54
C PRO A 99 2.14 9.44 -12.99
N PRO A 100 3.19 8.92 -13.65
CA PRO A 100 3.01 8.25 -14.93
C PRO A 100 2.16 6.99 -14.71
N VAL A 101 0.95 7.00 -15.27
CA VAL A 101 0.01 5.88 -15.21
C VAL A 101 -0.34 5.43 -16.63
N THR A 102 -0.80 4.19 -16.77
CA THR A 102 -1.27 3.65 -18.04
C THR A 102 -2.59 2.92 -17.83
N ASP A 103 -3.52 3.13 -18.75
CA ASP A 103 -4.78 2.38 -18.83
C ASP A 103 -4.65 1.14 -19.73
N ASN A 104 -3.46 0.92 -20.31
CA ASN A 104 -3.21 -0.20 -21.22
C ASN A 104 -2.91 -1.50 -20.45
N TYR A 105 -3.91 -2.03 -19.75
CA TYR A 105 -3.85 -3.32 -19.10
C TYR A 105 -5.22 -4.00 -19.09
N HIS A 106 -5.22 -5.33 -19.03
CA HIS A 106 -6.45 -6.12 -18.90
C HIS A 106 -6.35 -7.02 -17.67
N LEU A 107 -7.35 -6.92 -16.78
CA LEU A 107 -7.45 -7.78 -15.60
C LEU A 107 -8.11 -9.10 -15.98
N ILE A 108 -7.34 -10.00 -16.56
CA ILE A 108 -7.78 -11.35 -16.90
C ILE A 108 -7.29 -12.30 -15.83
N LEU A 109 -8.21 -12.90 -15.09
CA LEU A 109 -7.89 -13.99 -14.19
C LEU A 109 -7.95 -15.31 -14.97
N GLY A 110 -6.81 -15.75 -15.48
CA GLY A 110 -6.66 -17.02 -16.19
C GLY A 110 -6.81 -18.26 -15.29
N ARG A 111 -6.84 -19.43 -15.92
CA ARG A 111 -6.82 -20.71 -15.20
C ARG A 111 -5.42 -20.94 -14.63
N PRO A 112 -5.29 -21.41 -13.37
CA PRO A 112 -4.00 -21.77 -12.82
C PRO A 112 -3.46 -23.00 -13.56
N ASP A 113 -2.22 -22.91 -14.03
CA ASP A 113 -1.48 -24.06 -14.55
C ASP A 113 -0.91 -24.85 -13.36
N ILE A 114 -1.62 -25.88 -12.95
CA ILE A 114 -1.27 -26.67 -11.77
C ILE A 114 0.02 -27.47 -11.99
N GLU A 115 0.23 -27.97 -13.21
CA GLU A 115 1.41 -28.75 -13.56
C GLU A 115 2.65 -27.85 -13.54
N GLY A 116 2.58 -26.68 -14.19
CA GLY A 116 3.65 -25.69 -14.17
C GLY A 116 3.94 -25.12 -12.77
N ILE A 117 2.92 -24.97 -11.91
CA ILE A 117 3.14 -24.56 -10.51
C ILE A 117 3.93 -25.62 -9.73
N VAL A 118 3.62 -26.90 -9.93
CA VAL A 118 4.33 -28.00 -9.24
C VAL A 118 5.76 -28.09 -9.75
N GLU A 119 6.00 -28.06 -11.06
CA GLU A 119 7.34 -28.08 -11.64
C GLU A 119 8.19 -26.92 -11.07
N PHE A 120 7.68 -25.69 -11.13
CA PHE A 120 8.41 -24.53 -10.64
C PHE A 120 8.67 -24.58 -9.14
N LEU A 121 7.68 -24.95 -8.31
CA LEU A 121 7.86 -24.91 -6.86
C LEU A 121 8.62 -26.12 -6.32
N CYS A 122 8.31 -27.33 -6.77
CA CYS A 122 8.90 -28.55 -6.26
C CYS A 122 10.24 -28.87 -6.92
N ASP A 123 10.32 -28.78 -8.25
CA ASP A 123 11.51 -29.24 -8.98
C ASP A 123 12.60 -28.17 -9.04
N GLU A 124 12.23 -26.88 -9.20
CA GLU A 124 13.20 -25.78 -9.27
C GLU A 124 13.48 -25.08 -7.93
N ARG A 125 12.52 -25.10 -6.98
CA ARG A 125 12.60 -24.32 -5.72
C ARG A 125 12.58 -25.17 -4.46
N ASP A 126 12.66 -26.49 -4.61
CA ASP A 126 12.73 -27.49 -3.53
C ASP A 126 11.58 -27.42 -2.51
N PHE A 127 10.39 -26.93 -2.91
CA PHE A 127 9.22 -27.01 -2.05
C PHE A 127 8.74 -28.45 -1.94
N GLN A 128 8.38 -28.89 -0.74
CA GLN A 128 7.78 -30.20 -0.56
C GLN A 128 6.33 -30.18 -1.02
N LEU A 129 5.95 -31.12 -1.91
CA LEU A 129 4.59 -31.23 -2.46
C LEU A 129 3.50 -31.24 -1.38
N GLN A 130 3.74 -31.96 -0.27
CA GLN A 130 2.84 -32.04 0.86
C GLN A 130 2.48 -30.67 1.47
N ASN A 131 3.40 -29.70 1.42
CA ASN A 131 3.21 -28.36 2.01
C ASN A 131 2.38 -27.45 1.10
N ILE A 132 2.31 -27.74 -0.20
CA ILE A 132 1.58 -26.92 -1.19
C ILE A 132 0.25 -27.55 -1.63
N GLN A 133 0.03 -28.84 -1.34
CA GLN A 133 -1.16 -29.58 -1.75
C GLN A 133 -2.48 -28.89 -1.37
N LYS A 134 -2.56 -28.36 -0.15
CA LYS A 134 -3.75 -27.63 0.31
C LYS A 134 -4.00 -26.40 -0.54
N SER A 135 -2.97 -25.57 -0.76
CA SER A 135 -3.07 -24.36 -1.57
C SER A 135 -3.44 -24.65 -3.02
N LEU A 136 -2.92 -25.73 -3.61
CA LEU A 136 -3.31 -26.18 -4.96
C LEU A 136 -4.78 -26.58 -5.03
N ASN A 137 -5.29 -27.29 -4.02
CA ASN A 137 -6.70 -27.66 -3.94
C ASN A 137 -7.61 -26.43 -3.74
N ASP A 138 -7.19 -25.49 -2.89
CA ASP A 138 -7.90 -24.23 -2.65
C ASP A 138 -7.97 -23.39 -3.94
N LEU A 139 -6.89 -23.35 -4.73
CA LEU A 139 -6.86 -22.69 -6.03
C LEU A 139 -7.84 -23.31 -7.03
N LYS A 140 -7.89 -24.65 -7.12
CA LYS A 140 -8.85 -25.37 -7.97
C LYS A 140 -10.30 -25.09 -7.55
N ALA A 141 -10.60 -25.15 -6.25
CA ALA A 141 -11.92 -24.84 -5.72
C ALA A 141 -12.34 -23.38 -5.96
N ALA A 142 -11.39 -22.44 -5.86
CA ALA A 142 -11.63 -21.03 -6.18
C ALA A 142 -11.86 -20.80 -7.68
N GLU A 143 -11.30 -21.65 -8.56
CA GLU A 143 -11.61 -21.64 -9.99
C GLU A 143 -13.02 -22.17 -10.25
N ASP A 144 -13.39 -23.31 -9.65
CA ASP A 144 -14.70 -23.95 -9.85
C ASP A 144 -15.86 -23.09 -9.33
N SER A 145 -15.71 -22.48 -8.14
CA SER A 145 -16.71 -21.56 -7.60
C SER A 145 -16.90 -20.32 -8.47
N ARG A 146 -15.85 -19.87 -9.18
CA ARG A 146 -15.93 -18.75 -10.12
C ARG A 146 -16.63 -19.11 -11.43
N ARG A 147 -16.52 -20.36 -11.88
CA ARG A 147 -17.31 -20.87 -13.03
C ARG A 147 -18.81 -20.83 -12.75
N GLN A 148 -19.20 -20.89 -11.48
CA GLN A 148 -20.58 -20.73 -11.02
C GLN A 148 -21.02 -19.26 -10.82
N ALA A 149 -20.35 -18.28 -11.44
CA ALA A 149 -20.85 -16.90 -11.44
C ALA A 149 -22.31 -16.87 -11.93
N THR A 150 -23.16 -16.50 -10.98
CA THR A 150 -24.61 -16.56 -10.97
C THR A 150 -25.25 -15.64 -12.01
N LEU A 151 -26.48 -15.99 -12.42
CA LEU A 151 -27.38 -15.22 -13.29
C LEU A 151 -27.54 -13.73 -12.92
N GLU A 152 -27.15 -13.33 -11.70
CA GLU A 152 -27.14 -11.94 -11.24
C GLU A 152 -25.99 -11.08 -11.78
N SER A 153 -25.02 -11.66 -12.50
CA SER A 153 -23.99 -10.88 -13.21
C SER A 153 -24.51 -10.17 -14.47
N TRP A 154 -25.79 -10.34 -14.80
CA TRP A 154 -26.46 -9.81 -16.00
C TRP A 154 -27.71 -8.96 -15.71
N PHE A 155 -28.06 -8.73 -14.43
CA PHE A 155 -29.20 -7.90 -14.01
C PHE A 155 -28.78 -6.80 -13.04
#